data_AF-A0AAN8IAJ1-F1
#
_entry.id   AF-A0AAN8IAJ1-F1
#
_cell.length_a   1.000
_cell.length_b   1.000
_cell.length_c   1.000
_cell.angle_alpha   90.00
_cell.angle_beta   90.00
_cell.angle_gamma   90.00
#
_symmetry.space_group_name_H-M   'P 1'
#
loop_
_entity.id
_entity.type
_entity.pdbx_description
1 polymer ?
#
loop_
_entity_poly.entity_id
_entity_poly.type
_entity_poly.pdbx_seq_one_letter_code
_entity_poly.pdbx_strand_id
1 'polypeptide(L)'
;KECHKWIQITVFHSEPNASTVHGPYCLIKLRKTYDLVLRLPSDKHLPEFLAALTLSLKKLDGQVTSIPTPNHVLLEKAETKDRRQQRLDHFFREAYARAFNQPKLSDTEVKEDDTDDILHQTITRHELAQAMGMRETDMFVQRMFALTTHTESDVITFAEFLDVLRRFSEGSVKDKYKLLFAMCDIHGTGRVRRSEFAEFVRSLNAVVGVSITESSQNHVIENILSRSGVNPGSDYLTASDFEAIFTQVEDRRPIGVDFRGAKIKVNLEETASLSSFAVSTLSQNHCLPRNILGSIAAFCETYRQHIAILFIFCCINLIIFMERFWHYRYETEHRDLRRVMGAGIAITRGAAGALSFCMAVVLLTVCRNVITLLRETPLGEFIPFDSSITFHKVGFLKILH
;
A
#
# COMPACT_ATOMS: atom_id res chain seq x y z
N LYS A 1 -41.68 -1.54 -10.51
CA LYS A 1 -41.46 -2.91 -11.05
C LYS A 1 -39.98 -3.22 -10.90
N GLU A 2 -39.56 -3.56 -9.69
CA GLU A 2 -38.17 -3.93 -9.40
C GLU A 2 -37.89 -5.29 -10.04
N CYS A 3 -36.90 -5.32 -10.90
CA CYS A 3 -36.45 -6.53 -11.55
C CYS A 3 -35.79 -7.40 -10.47
N HIS A 4 -36.46 -8.46 -10.01
CA HIS A 4 -35.84 -9.52 -9.21
C HIS A 4 -34.64 -10.06 -10.00
N LYS A 5 -33.45 -9.52 -9.69
CA LYS A 5 -32.20 -9.89 -10.35
C LYS A 5 -31.75 -11.17 -9.68
N TRP A 6 -32.14 -12.31 -10.24
CA TRP A 6 -31.70 -13.64 -9.80
C TRP A 6 -30.19 -13.65 -9.54
N ILE A 7 -29.77 -14.21 -8.41
CA ILE A 7 -28.34 -14.30 -8.05
C ILE A 7 -27.71 -15.37 -8.95
N GLN A 8 -27.14 -14.93 -10.07
CA GLN A 8 -26.38 -15.80 -10.96
C GLN A 8 -24.90 -15.78 -10.57
N ILE A 9 -24.40 -16.95 -10.14
CA ILE A 9 -22.99 -17.15 -9.81
C ILE A 9 -22.35 -18.03 -10.87
N THR A 10 -21.31 -17.52 -11.52
CA THR A 10 -20.50 -18.27 -12.46
C THR A 10 -19.31 -18.87 -11.74
N VAL A 11 -19.15 -20.19 -11.87
CA VAL A 11 -18.07 -20.96 -11.27
C VAL A 11 -17.25 -21.57 -12.38
N PHE A 12 -15.99 -21.15 -12.48
CA PHE A 12 -15.02 -21.78 -13.36
C PHE A 12 -14.31 -22.87 -12.57
N HIS A 13 -14.20 -24.07 -13.11
CA HIS A 13 -13.46 -25.14 -12.43
C HIS A 13 -12.44 -25.75 -13.38
N SER A 14 -11.36 -26.23 -12.79
CA SER A 14 -10.36 -27.02 -13.49
C SER A 14 -11.01 -28.21 -14.19
N GLU A 15 -10.53 -28.52 -15.40
CA GLU A 15 -10.79 -29.80 -16.02
C GLU A 15 -10.15 -30.91 -15.18
N PRO A 16 -10.87 -32.01 -14.91
CA PRO A 16 -10.33 -33.11 -14.10
C PRO A 16 -9.11 -33.71 -14.79
N ASN A 17 -7.99 -33.79 -14.07
CA ASN A 17 -6.75 -34.31 -14.61
C ASN A 17 -6.15 -35.35 -13.66
N ALA A 18 -6.19 -36.61 -14.09
CA ALA A 18 -5.65 -37.74 -13.32
C ALA A 18 -4.13 -37.67 -13.09
N SER A 19 -3.40 -36.80 -13.81
CA SER A 19 -1.94 -36.70 -13.73
C SER A 19 -1.43 -35.59 -12.80
N THR A 20 -2.30 -34.76 -12.22
CA THR A 20 -1.86 -33.64 -11.37
C THR A 20 -1.66 -34.10 -9.92
N VAL A 21 -0.47 -33.86 -9.37
CA VAL A 21 -0.11 -34.07 -7.94
C VAL A 21 -0.99 -33.23 -6.99
N HIS A 22 -1.81 -32.34 -7.54
CA HIS A 22 -2.56 -31.31 -6.85
C HIS A 22 -4.00 -31.35 -7.32
N GLY A 23 -4.95 -31.25 -6.39
CA GLY A 23 -6.38 -31.22 -6.72
C GLY A 23 -6.83 -29.95 -7.46
N PRO A 24 -8.07 -29.94 -7.97
CA PRO A 24 -8.54 -28.95 -8.93
C PRO A 24 -8.77 -27.57 -8.30
N TYR A 25 -8.71 -26.53 -9.14
CA TYR A 25 -9.10 -25.17 -8.77
C TYR A 25 -10.57 -24.92 -9.09
N CYS A 26 -11.20 -24.07 -8.28
CA CYS A 26 -12.56 -23.60 -8.44
C CYS A 26 -12.56 -22.08 -8.22
N LEU A 27 -12.82 -21.32 -9.29
CA LEU A 27 -12.88 -19.87 -9.31
C LEU A 27 -14.35 -19.43 -9.31
N ILE A 28 -14.75 -18.72 -8.29
CA ILE A 28 -16.08 -18.12 -8.15
C ILE A 28 -15.95 -16.63 -8.46
N LYS A 29 -16.60 -16.19 -9.54
CA LYS A 29 -16.57 -14.77 -9.92
C LYS A 29 -17.55 -13.94 -9.11
N LEU A 30 -17.06 -12.87 -8.50
CA LEU A 30 -17.85 -11.94 -7.71
C LEU A 30 -18.00 -10.62 -8.47
N ARG A 31 -19.21 -10.07 -8.56
CA ARG A 31 -19.50 -8.91 -9.42
C ARG A 31 -18.93 -7.59 -8.89
N LYS A 32 -18.63 -7.49 -7.60
CA LYS A 32 -18.31 -6.22 -6.92
C LYS A 32 -17.01 -6.25 -6.12
N THR A 33 -16.33 -7.39 -6.10
CA THR A 33 -15.14 -7.65 -5.28
C THR A 33 -14.18 -8.55 -6.05
N TYR A 34 -12.97 -8.74 -5.51
CA TYR A 34 -12.03 -9.73 -6.04
C TYR A 34 -12.65 -11.15 -6.01
N ASP A 35 -12.18 -12.00 -6.91
CA ASP A 35 -12.68 -13.35 -7.09
C ASP A 35 -12.20 -14.31 -5.99
N LEU A 36 -13.00 -15.35 -5.72
CA LEU A 36 -12.63 -16.40 -4.78
C LEU A 36 -12.09 -17.61 -5.55
N VAL A 37 -10.80 -17.92 -5.36
CA VAL A 37 -10.16 -19.12 -5.89
C VAL A 37 -9.98 -20.14 -4.77
N LEU A 38 -10.62 -21.29 -4.91
CA LEU A 38 -10.52 -22.41 -3.99
C LEU A 38 -9.70 -23.53 -4.64
N ARG A 39 -8.89 -24.21 -3.84
CA ARG A 39 -8.19 -25.43 -4.24
C ARG A 39 -8.78 -26.60 -3.49
N LEU A 40 -9.36 -27.55 -4.22
CA LEU A 40 -9.96 -28.73 -3.64
C LEU A 40 -8.90 -29.83 -3.44
N PRO A 41 -9.09 -30.74 -2.47
CA PRO A 41 -8.11 -31.81 -2.22
C PRO A 41 -8.01 -32.82 -3.37
N SER A 42 -9.11 -33.07 -4.08
CA SER A 42 -9.22 -34.08 -5.14
C SER A 42 -10.35 -33.73 -6.11
N ASP A 43 -10.25 -34.21 -7.34
CA ASP A 43 -11.30 -34.11 -8.36
C ASP A 43 -12.64 -34.72 -7.91
N LYS A 44 -12.62 -35.67 -6.98
CA LYS A 44 -13.82 -36.28 -6.40
C LYS A 44 -14.67 -35.30 -5.58
N HIS A 45 -14.04 -34.29 -4.98
CA HIS A 45 -14.74 -33.31 -4.14
C HIS A 45 -15.36 -32.16 -4.94
N LEU A 46 -14.97 -31.99 -6.20
CA LEU A 46 -15.54 -30.96 -7.07
C LEU A 46 -17.07 -31.12 -7.27
N PRO A 47 -17.61 -32.29 -7.65
CA PRO A 47 -19.05 -32.46 -7.80
C PRO A 47 -19.79 -32.31 -6.47
N GLU A 48 -19.23 -32.78 -5.35
CA GLU A 48 -19.80 -32.60 -4.01
C GLU A 48 -19.90 -31.11 -3.64
N PHE A 49 -18.84 -30.35 -3.90
CA PHE A 49 -18.80 -28.91 -3.69
C PHE A 49 -19.82 -28.17 -4.56
N LEU A 50 -19.87 -28.47 -5.87
CA LEU A 50 -20.82 -27.84 -6.79
C LEU A 50 -22.27 -28.16 -6.43
N ALA A 51 -22.55 -29.39 -5.98
CA ALA A 51 -23.88 -29.78 -5.51
C ALA A 51 -24.27 -29.03 -4.23
N ALA A 52 -23.37 -28.95 -3.25
CA ALA A 52 -23.60 -28.22 -2.01
C ALA A 52 -23.79 -26.71 -2.26
N LEU A 53 -22.98 -26.12 -3.15
CA LEU A 53 -23.08 -24.72 -3.55
C LEU A 53 -24.42 -24.44 -4.25
N THR A 54 -24.81 -25.31 -5.18
CA THR A 54 -26.09 -25.20 -5.90
C THR A 54 -27.27 -25.33 -4.94
N LEU A 55 -27.22 -26.25 -3.97
CA LEU A 55 -28.27 -26.42 -2.98
C LEU A 55 -28.38 -25.21 -2.05
N SER A 56 -27.25 -24.61 -1.69
CA SER A 56 -27.20 -23.39 -0.87
C SER A 56 -27.77 -22.19 -1.62
N LEU A 57 -27.46 -22.04 -2.90
CA LEU A 57 -27.96 -20.93 -3.74
C LEU A 57 -29.41 -21.08 -4.14
N LYS A 58 -29.92 -22.32 -4.28
CA LYS A 58 -31.36 -22.56 -4.47
C LYS A 58 -32.21 -22.03 -3.32
N LYS A 59 -31.69 -21.96 -2.09
CA LYS A 59 -32.38 -21.35 -0.94
C LYS A 59 -32.48 -19.82 -1.05
N LEU A 60 -31.67 -19.21 -1.90
CA LEU A 60 -31.56 -17.76 -2.09
C LEU A 60 -32.10 -17.32 -3.47
N ASP A 61 -32.90 -18.16 -4.14
CA ASP A 61 -33.37 -17.96 -5.52
C ASP A 61 -32.22 -17.64 -6.50
N GLY A 62 -31.09 -18.33 -6.34
CA GLY A 62 -29.89 -18.20 -7.16
C GLY A 62 -29.64 -19.40 -8.08
N GLN A 63 -28.91 -19.17 -9.16
CA GLN A 63 -28.47 -20.20 -10.12
C GLN A 63 -26.94 -20.26 -10.21
N VAL A 64 -26.40 -21.48 -10.25
CA VAL A 64 -24.98 -21.74 -10.49
C VAL A 64 -24.77 -22.14 -11.94
N THR A 65 -23.82 -21.48 -12.61
CA THR A 65 -23.33 -21.90 -13.92
C THR A 65 -21.88 -22.38 -13.78
N SER A 66 -21.65 -23.68 -13.97
CA SER A 66 -20.30 -24.27 -13.94
C SER A 66 -19.69 -24.30 -15.33
N ILE A 67 -18.46 -23.82 -15.48
CA ILE A 67 -17.73 -23.79 -16.75
C ILE A 67 -16.37 -24.50 -16.55
N PRO A 68 -16.11 -25.62 -17.23
CA PRO A 68 -14.78 -26.24 -17.21
C PRO A 68 -13.78 -25.33 -17.91
N THR A 69 -12.59 -25.17 -17.35
CA THR A 69 -11.54 -24.30 -17.90
C THR A 69 -10.15 -24.85 -17.50
N PRO A 70 -9.15 -24.80 -18.39
CA PRO A 70 -7.78 -25.18 -18.04
C PRO A 70 -7.20 -24.33 -16.90
N ASN A 71 -6.37 -24.94 -16.05
CA ASN A 71 -5.83 -24.31 -14.82
C ASN A 71 -5.13 -22.97 -15.09
N HIS A 72 -4.30 -22.90 -16.13
CA HIS A 72 -3.54 -21.69 -16.45
C HIS A 72 -4.48 -20.53 -16.82
N VAL A 73 -5.50 -20.78 -17.66
CA VAL A 73 -6.50 -19.79 -18.06
C VAL A 73 -7.34 -19.35 -16.87
N LEU A 74 -7.72 -20.29 -15.99
CA LEU A 74 -8.51 -20.00 -14.79
C LEU A 74 -7.75 -19.06 -13.85
N LEU A 75 -6.48 -19.36 -13.55
CA LEU A 75 -5.65 -18.55 -12.66
C LEU A 75 -5.30 -17.19 -13.28
N GLU A 76 -5.09 -17.13 -14.59
CA GLU A 76 -4.81 -15.88 -15.28
C GLU A 76 -6.03 -14.94 -15.28
N LYS A 77 -7.23 -15.48 -15.47
CA LYS A 77 -8.50 -14.72 -15.45
C LYS A 77 -8.97 -14.30 -14.05
N ALA A 78 -8.39 -14.85 -12.99
CA ALA A 78 -8.79 -14.55 -11.62
C ALA A 78 -8.35 -13.14 -11.21
N GLU A 79 -9.31 -12.33 -10.75
CA GLU A 79 -9.02 -11.04 -10.12
C GLU A 79 -8.67 -11.27 -8.64
N THR A 80 -7.39 -11.19 -8.29
CA THR A 80 -6.93 -11.33 -6.90
C THR A 80 -7.04 -10.02 -6.15
N LYS A 81 -6.97 -10.06 -4.81
CA LYS A 81 -6.92 -8.86 -3.97
C LYS A 81 -5.79 -7.91 -4.39
N ASP A 82 -4.59 -8.43 -4.63
CA ASP A 82 -3.44 -7.60 -5.02
C ASP A 82 -3.61 -6.99 -6.41
N ARG A 83 -4.13 -7.75 -7.38
CA ARG A 83 -4.44 -7.24 -8.72
C ARG A 83 -5.50 -6.16 -8.67
N ARG A 84 -6.58 -6.39 -7.91
CA ARG A 84 -7.65 -5.42 -7.67
C ARG A 84 -7.09 -4.14 -7.02
N GLN A 85 -6.23 -4.27 -6.02
CA GLN A 85 -5.59 -3.13 -5.37
C GLN A 85 -4.70 -2.33 -6.32
N GLN A 86 -3.86 -3.00 -7.13
CA GLN A 86 -3.03 -2.31 -8.13
C GLN A 86 -3.87 -1.57 -9.16
N ARG A 87 -4.96 -2.21 -9.61
CA ARG A 87 -5.93 -1.61 -10.52
C ARG A 87 -6.57 -0.38 -9.90
N LEU A 88 -7.00 -0.48 -8.64
CA LEU A 88 -7.56 0.63 -7.87
C LEU A 88 -6.56 1.77 -7.67
N ASP A 89 -5.32 1.48 -7.30
CA ASP A 89 -4.27 2.49 -7.09
C ASP A 89 -4.00 3.27 -8.39
N HIS A 90 -3.97 2.56 -9.53
CA HIS A 90 -3.89 3.18 -10.86
C HIS A 90 -5.13 4.03 -11.16
N PHE A 91 -6.34 3.52 -10.91
CA PHE A 91 -7.56 4.29 -11.15
C PHE A 91 -7.68 5.52 -10.27
N PHE A 92 -7.33 5.43 -8.98
CA PHE A 92 -7.26 6.58 -8.09
C PHE A 92 -6.34 7.62 -8.72
N ARG A 93 -5.10 7.24 -9.07
CA ARG A 93 -4.10 8.14 -9.66
C ARG A 93 -4.61 8.86 -10.92
N GLU A 94 -5.26 8.15 -11.85
CA GLU A 94 -5.82 8.74 -13.08
C GLU A 94 -7.03 9.65 -12.81
N ALA A 95 -7.98 9.17 -12.01
CA ALA A 95 -9.16 9.92 -11.58
C ALA A 95 -8.76 11.25 -10.93
N TYR A 96 -7.71 11.19 -10.11
CA TYR A 96 -7.07 12.30 -9.44
C TYR A 96 -6.38 13.27 -10.42
N ALA A 97 -5.58 12.75 -11.35
CA ALA A 97 -4.95 13.56 -12.38
C ALA A 97 -5.98 14.38 -13.17
N ARG A 98 -7.13 13.77 -13.49
CA ARG A 98 -8.23 14.40 -14.22
C ARG A 98 -9.01 15.40 -13.37
N ALA A 99 -9.45 14.99 -12.18
CA ALA A 99 -10.29 15.82 -11.31
C ALA A 99 -9.60 17.14 -10.92
N PHE A 100 -8.26 17.15 -10.87
CA PHE A 100 -7.47 18.30 -10.42
C PHE A 100 -6.57 18.89 -11.50
N ASN A 101 -6.74 18.48 -12.76
CA ASN A 101 -5.96 18.94 -13.91
C ASN A 101 -4.43 18.85 -13.68
N GLN A 102 -3.97 17.73 -13.11
CA GLN A 102 -2.57 17.47 -12.81
C GLN A 102 -2.04 16.30 -13.67
N PRO A 103 -1.64 16.56 -14.93
CA PRO A 103 -1.20 15.52 -15.85
C PRO A 103 0.09 14.81 -15.41
N LYS A 104 0.88 15.42 -14.51
CA LYS A 104 2.10 14.82 -13.95
C LYS A 104 1.86 13.61 -13.06
N LEU A 105 0.61 13.40 -12.64
CA LEU A 105 0.22 12.26 -11.83
C LEU A 105 -0.20 11.08 -12.70
N SER A 106 -0.56 11.30 -13.96
CA SER A 106 -1.02 10.24 -14.86
C SER A 106 0.14 9.35 -15.27
N ASP A 107 -0.10 8.05 -15.27
CA ASP A 107 0.80 7.07 -15.86
C ASP A 107 0.63 7.16 -17.38
N THR A 108 1.61 7.78 -18.06
CA THR A 108 1.65 8.14 -19.51
C THR A 108 1.28 7.04 -20.54
N GLU A 109 0.90 5.83 -20.12
CA GLU A 109 0.69 4.66 -20.96
C GLU A 109 -0.78 4.36 -21.31
N VAL A 110 -1.75 5.16 -20.87
CA VAL A 110 -3.18 4.87 -21.12
C VAL A 110 -3.63 5.40 -22.49
N LYS A 111 -4.27 4.51 -23.28
CA LYS A 111 -5.03 4.89 -24.49
C LYS A 111 -6.34 5.58 -24.08
N GLU A 112 -6.63 6.72 -24.68
CA GLU A 112 -7.78 7.61 -24.35
C GLU A 112 -9.16 6.93 -24.34
N ASP A 113 -9.30 5.76 -24.98
CA ASP A 113 -10.56 5.02 -25.19
C ASP A 113 -11.09 4.28 -23.94
N ASP A 114 -10.25 4.06 -22.91
CA ASP A 114 -10.62 3.29 -21.70
C ASP A 114 -11.12 4.19 -20.54
N THR A 115 -11.31 5.49 -20.79
CA THR A 115 -11.41 6.51 -19.73
C THR A 115 -12.81 6.66 -19.11
N ASP A 116 -13.88 6.45 -19.86
CA ASP A 116 -15.25 6.48 -19.31
C ASP A 116 -15.53 5.23 -18.44
N ASP A 117 -14.93 4.09 -18.77
CA ASP A 117 -15.01 2.86 -17.98
C ASP A 117 -14.38 3.00 -16.58
N ILE A 118 -13.43 3.92 -16.40
CA ILE A 118 -12.78 4.19 -15.10
C ILE A 118 -13.78 4.81 -14.11
N LEU A 119 -14.56 5.78 -14.55
CA LEU A 119 -15.48 6.53 -13.68
C LEU A 119 -16.69 5.70 -13.23
N HIS A 120 -17.05 4.69 -14.02
CA HIS A 120 -18.13 3.76 -13.73
C HIS A 120 -17.72 2.61 -12.79
N GLN A 121 -16.44 2.50 -12.43
CA GLN A 121 -16.02 1.50 -11.46
C GLN A 121 -16.57 1.77 -10.06
N THR A 122 -16.96 0.69 -9.39
CA THR A 122 -17.42 0.73 -8.02
C THR A 122 -16.27 0.47 -7.05
N ILE A 123 -16.31 1.12 -5.89
CA ILE A 123 -15.43 0.90 -4.75
C ILE A 123 -16.26 0.62 -3.50
N THR A 124 -15.79 -0.33 -2.70
CA THR A 124 -16.34 -0.64 -1.39
C THR A 124 -15.84 0.36 -0.34
N ARG A 125 -16.55 0.46 0.78
CA ARG A 125 -16.11 1.28 1.93
C ARG A 125 -14.72 0.88 2.42
N HIS A 126 -14.42 -0.42 2.42
CA HIS A 126 -13.11 -0.94 2.80
C HIS A 126 -11.99 -0.48 1.86
N GLU A 127 -12.20 -0.63 0.55
CA GLU A 127 -11.23 -0.19 -0.47
C GLU A 127 -10.98 1.32 -0.38
N LEU A 128 -12.04 2.10 -0.14
CA LEU A 128 -11.93 3.54 0.08
C LEU A 128 -11.15 3.89 1.36
N ALA A 129 -11.43 3.22 2.46
CA ALA A 129 -10.69 3.38 3.72
C ALA A 129 -9.20 3.07 3.53
N GLN A 130 -8.90 1.97 2.84
CA GLN A 130 -7.54 1.56 2.51
C GLN A 130 -6.85 2.59 1.61
N ALA A 131 -7.55 3.16 0.63
CA ALA A 131 -7.04 4.22 -0.23
C ALA A 131 -6.73 5.50 0.56
N MET A 132 -7.46 5.80 1.64
CA MET A 132 -7.17 6.94 2.52
C MET A 132 -6.17 6.62 3.64
N GLY A 133 -5.77 5.35 3.81
CA GLY A 133 -4.97 4.92 4.96
C GLY A 133 -5.73 4.97 6.28
N MET A 134 -7.07 4.90 6.24
CA MET A 134 -7.96 4.94 7.40
C MET A 134 -8.54 3.57 7.69
N ARG A 135 -9.07 3.40 8.91
CA ARG A 135 -9.85 2.21 9.25
C ARG A 135 -11.24 2.32 8.66
N GLU A 136 -11.79 1.22 8.17
CA GLU A 136 -13.17 1.20 7.66
C GLU A 136 -14.21 1.63 8.73
N THR A 137 -13.91 1.39 10.01
CA THR A 137 -14.75 1.78 11.14
C THR A 137 -14.60 3.24 11.54
N ASP A 138 -13.71 4.00 10.90
CA ASP A 138 -13.51 5.41 11.21
C ASP A 138 -14.75 6.22 10.80
N MET A 139 -15.17 7.15 11.68
CA MET A 139 -16.34 7.97 11.42
C MET A 139 -16.21 8.75 10.11
N PHE A 140 -15.04 9.29 9.79
CA PHE A 140 -14.89 10.07 8.56
C PHE A 140 -15.18 9.22 7.31
N VAL A 141 -14.65 7.99 7.27
CA VAL A 141 -14.90 7.03 6.19
C VAL A 141 -16.38 6.74 6.07
N GLN A 142 -17.04 6.43 7.19
CA GLN A 142 -18.46 6.11 7.23
C GLN A 142 -19.32 7.29 6.77
N ARG A 143 -19.02 8.50 7.26
CA ARG A 143 -19.78 9.72 6.93
C ARG A 143 -19.58 10.14 5.48
N MET A 144 -18.35 10.07 4.97
CA MET A 144 -18.06 10.36 3.57
C MET A 144 -18.74 9.35 2.64
N PHE A 145 -18.71 8.06 3.00
CA PHE A 145 -19.39 7.02 2.23
C PHE A 145 -20.90 7.26 2.21
N ALA A 146 -21.53 7.51 3.37
CA ALA A 146 -22.95 7.80 3.48
C ALA A 146 -23.40 9.05 2.71
N LEU A 147 -22.56 10.09 2.67
CA LEU A 147 -22.82 11.30 1.90
C LEU A 147 -22.79 11.06 0.39
N THR A 148 -21.92 10.14 -0.05
CA THR A 148 -21.69 9.85 -1.47
C THR A 148 -22.72 8.86 -2.02
N THR A 149 -23.18 7.93 -1.20
CA THR A 149 -24.20 6.96 -1.59
C THR A 149 -25.57 7.63 -1.74
N HIS A 150 -25.99 7.92 -2.97
CA HIS A 150 -27.38 8.33 -3.25
C HIS A 150 -28.39 7.18 -3.11
N THR A 151 -27.90 5.95 -2.97
CA THR A 151 -28.69 4.70 -2.88
C THR A 151 -28.24 3.92 -1.64
N GLU A 152 -29.08 3.04 -1.07
CA GLU A 152 -28.68 2.08 -0.02
C GLU A 152 -27.75 0.96 -0.57
N SER A 153 -26.66 1.35 -1.22
CA SER A 153 -25.66 0.43 -1.76
C SER A 153 -24.43 0.41 -0.87
N ASP A 154 -23.85 -0.77 -0.68
CA ASP A 154 -22.57 -0.95 0.02
C ASP A 154 -21.35 -0.64 -0.89
N VAL A 155 -21.59 0.01 -2.03
CA VAL A 155 -20.57 0.43 -2.99
C VAL A 155 -20.91 1.82 -3.52
N ILE A 156 -19.88 2.62 -3.79
CA ILE A 156 -19.99 3.92 -4.49
C ILE A 156 -19.24 3.84 -5.80
N THR A 157 -19.63 4.62 -6.78
CA THR A 157 -18.86 4.78 -8.01
C THR A 157 -17.72 5.79 -7.82
N PHE A 158 -16.68 5.66 -8.63
CA PHE A 158 -15.58 6.62 -8.65
C PHE A 158 -16.06 8.04 -9.01
N ALA A 159 -17.01 8.16 -9.94
CA ALA A 159 -17.60 9.44 -10.31
C ALA A 159 -18.25 10.15 -9.11
N GLU A 160 -19.08 9.44 -8.32
CA GLU A 160 -19.73 10.00 -7.13
C GLU A 160 -18.70 10.43 -6.08
N PHE A 161 -17.67 9.60 -5.87
CA PHE A 161 -16.59 9.90 -4.93
C PHE A 161 -15.79 11.16 -5.33
N LEU A 162 -15.42 11.29 -6.62
CA LEU A 162 -14.68 12.45 -7.11
C LEU A 162 -15.50 13.74 -7.03
N ASP A 163 -16.82 13.68 -7.22
CA ASP A 163 -17.67 14.87 -7.12
C ASP A 163 -17.63 15.45 -5.69
N VAL A 164 -17.73 14.59 -4.68
CA VAL A 164 -17.60 14.98 -3.27
C VAL A 164 -16.21 15.58 -3.00
N LEU A 165 -15.17 14.96 -3.53
CA LEU A 165 -13.80 15.42 -3.32
C LEU A 165 -13.48 16.73 -4.03
N ARG A 166 -14.04 16.94 -5.22
CA ARG A 166 -13.95 18.20 -5.96
C ARG A 166 -14.62 19.33 -5.19
N ARG A 167 -15.82 19.09 -4.64
CA ARG A 167 -16.52 20.05 -3.76
C ARG A 167 -15.72 20.39 -2.51
N PHE A 168 -14.97 19.41 -1.96
CA PHE A 168 -14.09 19.64 -0.82
C PHE A 168 -12.85 20.49 -1.18
N SER A 169 -12.26 20.28 -2.35
CA SER A 169 -11.01 20.94 -2.75
C SER A 169 -11.23 22.32 -3.40
N GLU A 170 -12.07 22.38 -4.43
CA GLU A 170 -12.31 23.56 -5.26
C GLU A 170 -13.50 24.41 -4.80
N GLY A 171 -14.32 23.89 -3.87
CA GLY A 171 -15.48 24.60 -3.35
C GLY A 171 -15.12 25.88 -2.59
N SER A 172 -16.08 26.81 -2.50
CA SER A 172 -15.94 27.97 -1.61
C SER A 172 -15.87 27.51 -0.15
N VAL A 173 -15.39 28.37 0.77
CA VAL A 173 -15.47 28.09 2.22
C VAL A 173 -16.90 27.73 2.63
N LYS A 174 -17.89 28.33 1.94
CA LYS A 174 -19.31 28.04 2.10
C LYS A 174 -19.67 26.60 1.75
N ASP A 175 -19.17 26.11 0.63
CA ASP A 175 -19.44 24.75 0.17
C ASP A 175 -18.72 23.72 1.05
N LYS A 176 -17.54 24.05 1.56
CA LYS A 176 -16.76 23.19 2.46
C LYS A 176 -17.48 22.96 3.79
N TYR A 177 -17.93 24.00 4.49
CA TYR A 177 -18.65 23.80 5.76
C TYR A 177 -20.01 23.13 5.55
N LYS A 178 -20.71 23.39 4.43
CA LYS A 178 -21.95 22.69 4.08
C LYS A 178 -21.71 21.20 3.86
N LEU A 179 -20.61 20.86 3.19
CA LEU A 179 -20.21 19.47 2.97
C LEU A 179 -19.88 18.78 4.31
N LEU A 180 -19.10 19.44 5.17
CA LEU A 180 -18.79 18.93 6.51
C LEU A 180 -20.05 18.76 7.37
N PHE A 181 -20.99 19.73 7.30
CA PHE A 181 -22.28 19.62 7.97
C PHE A 181 -23.08 18.42 7.48
N ALA A 182 -23.14 18.21 6.16
CA ALA A 182 -23.82 17.07 5.55
C ALA A 182 -23.16 15.73 5.93
N MET A 183 -21.84 15.68 6.13
CA MET A 183 -21.16 14.49 6.67
C MET A 183 -21.56 14.22 8.13
N CYS A 184 -21.76 15.25 8.94
CA CYS A 184 -22.19 15.08 10.32
C CYS A 184 -23.70 14.78 10.47
N ASP A 185 -24.55 15.31 9.60
CA ASP A 185 -26.02 15.13 9.64
C ASP A 185 -26.48 13.94 8.79
N ILE A 186 -26.18 12.71 9.22
CA ILE A 186 -26.56 11.48 8.47
C ILE A 186 -28.07 11.40 8.23
N HIS A 187 -28.86 11.87 9.20
CA HIS A 187 -30.31 11.71 9.19
C HIS A 187 -31.03 12.86 8.48
N GLY A 188 -30.29 13.85 7.95
CA GLY A 188 -30.86 15.02 7.27
C GLY A 188 -31.80 15.84 8.16
N THR A 189 -31.55 15.83 9.47
CA THR A 189 -32.41 16.48 10.48
C THR A 189 -32.18 18.00 10.56
N GLY A 190 -31.13 18.50 9.91
CA GLY A 190 -30.68 19.88 10.01
C GLY A 190 -30.06 20.22 11.36
N ARG A 191 -29.72 19.20 12.18
CA ARG A 191 -29.11 19.35 13.50
C ARG A 191 -28.05 18.28 13.74
N VAL A 192 -26.90 18.67 14.28
CA VAL A 192 -25.78 17.77 14.59
C VAL A 192 -25.50 17.81 16.09
N ARG A 193 -25.34 16.64 16.73
CA ARG A 193 -24.98 16.59 18.15
C ARG A 193 -23.54 17.08 18.35
N ARG A 194 -23.28 17.91 19.37
CA ARG A 194 -21.92 18.43 19.69
C ARG A 194 -20.89 17.32 19.87
N SER A 195 -21.25 16.24 20.56
CA SER A 195 -20.36 15.11 20.78
C SER A 195 -19.97 14.40 19.49
N GLU A 196 -20.92 14.27 18.54
CA GLU A 196 -20.68 13.67 17.23
C GLU A 196 -19.81 14.57 16.35
N PHE A 197 -20.04 15.89 16.37
CA PHE A 197 -19.18 16.84 15.69
C PHE A 197 -17.74 16.78 16.23
N ALA A 198 -17.58 16.75 17.56
CA ALA A 198 -16.27 16.64 18.18
C ALA A 198 -15.58 15.32 17.80
N GLU A 199 -16.31 14.22 17.74
CA GLU A 199 -15.78 12.91 17.34
C GLU A 199 -15.38 12.86 15.86
N PHE A 200 -16.17 13.48 14.99
CA PHE A 200 -15.84 13.65 13.59
C PHE A 200 -14.58 14.51 13.37
N VAL A 201 -14.43 15.63 14.10
CA VAL A 201 -13.21 16.45 14.05
C VAL A 201 -12.00 15.67 14.59
N ARG A 202 -12.19 14.84 15.63
CA ARG A 202 -11.14 13.94 16.14
C ARG A 202 -10.72 12.91 15.09
N SER A 203 -11.69 12.33 14.38
CA SER A 203 -11.42 11.33 13.35
C SER A 203 -10.68 11.94 12.16
N LEU A 204 -11.00 13.17 11.77
CA LEU A 204 -10.22 13.96 10.80
C LEU A 204 -8.80 14.25 11.28
N ASN A 205 -8.62 14.68 12.53
CA ASN A 205 -7.30 15.01 13.08
C ASN A 205 -6.39 13.78 13.26
N ALA A 206 -6.98 12.60 13.48
CA ALA A 206 -6.24 11.34 13.51
C ALA A 206 -5.55 11.03 12.17
N VAL A 207 -6.16 11.43 11.05
CA VAL A 207 -5.59 11.30 9.69
C VAL A 207 -4.39 12.23 9.48
N VAL A 208 -4.44 13.44 10.07
CA VAL A 208 -3.39 14.46 9.94
C VAL A 208 -2.16 14.13 10.82
N GLY A 209 -2.15 13.01 11.54
CA GLY A 209 -1.02 12.57 12.38
C GLY A 209 -0.83 13.42 13.63
N VAL A 210 -1.82 14.26 13.97
CA VAL A 210 -1.81 15.12 15.15
C VAL A 210 -2.39 14.35 16.32
N SER A 211 -1.56 13.49 16.94
CA SER A 211 -1.91 12.81 18.19
C SER A 211 -1.83 13.80 19.37
N ILE A 212 -2.75 14.75 19.42
CA ILE A 212 -2.97 15.55 20.63
C ILE A 212 -3.75 14.67 21.61
N THR A 213 -3.37 14.71 22.89
CA THR A 213 -4.10 14.06 23.99
C THR A 213 -5.59 14.41 23.95
N GLU A 214 -6.46 13.41 24.11
CA GLU A 214 -7.93 13.55 23.98
C GLU A 214 -8.50 14.71 24.82
N SER A 215 -7.94 14.94 26.01
CA SER A 215 -8.33 16.04 26.91
C SER A 215 -8.03 17.43 26.36
N SER A 216 -6.94 17.58 25.60
CA SER A 216 -6.54 18.85 24.99
C SER A 216 -7.35 19.15 23.73
N GLN A 217 -7.73 18.12 22.96
CA GLN A 217 -8.61 18.28 21.79
C GLN A 217 -10.02 18.73 22.18
N ASN A 218 -10.61 18.15 23.23
CA ASN A 218 -11.93 18.55 23.71
C ASN A 218 -11.94 20.02 24.17
N HIS A 219 -10.89 20.46 24.88
CA HIS A 219 -10.77 21.86 25.29
C HIS A 219 -10.63 22.80 24.08
N VAL A 220 -9.87 22.41 23.05
CA VAL A 220 -9.73 23.23 21.82
C VAL A 220 -11.07 23.33 21.08
N ILE A 221 -11.79 22.22 20.93
CA ILE A 221 -13.10 22.19 20.27
C ILE A 221 -14.11 23.04 21.05
N GLU A 222 -14.19 22.90 22.37
CA GLU A 222 -15.09 23.72 23.20
C GLU A 222 -14.72 25.21 23.20
N ASN A 223 -13.42 25.54 23.14
CA ASN A 223 -12.97 26.92 22.97
C ASN A 223 -13.38 27.49 21.60
N ILE A 224 -13.34 26.70 20.54
CA ILE A 224 -13.79 27.13 19.21
C ILE A 224 -15.31 27.36 19.23
N LEU A 225 -16.08 26.42 19.78
CA LEU A 225 -17.53 26.51 19.86
C LEU A 225 -18.00 27.73 20.67
N SER A 226 -17.36 27.99 21.82
CA SER A 226 -17.69 29.15 22.66
C SER A 226 -17.31 30.49 22.01
N ARG A 227 -16.18 30.57 21.30
CA ARG A 227 -15.79 31.78 20.53
C ARG A 227 -16.75 32.06 19.39
N SER A 228 -17.25 31.01 18.76
CA SER A 228 -18.16 31.07 17.61
C SER A 228 -19.57 31.59 17.96
N GLY A 229 -19.84 31.89 19.23
CA GLY A 229 -21.14 32.38 19.70
C GLY A 229 -22.19 31.28 19.84
N VAL A 230 -21.78 30.01 19.76
CA VAL A 230 -22.69 28.87 19.93
C VAL A 230 -23.05 28.73 21.42
N ASN A 231 -24.35 28.64 21.71
CA ASN A 231 -24.83 28.53 23.08
C ASN A 231 -24.25 27.28 23.77
N PRO A 232 -23.53 27.42 24.90
CA PRO A 232 -22.94 26.29 25.62
C PRO A 232 -24.00 25.34 26.22
N GLY A 233 -25.25 25.78 26.35
CA GLY A 233 -26.36 24.94 26.84
C GLY A 233 -27.10 24.14 25.77
N SER A 234 -26.73 24.26 24.48
CA SER A 234 -27.36 23.50 23.41
C SER A 234 -26.56 22.23 23.11
N ASP A 235 -27.18 21.05 23.20
CA ASP A 235 -26.55 19.78 22.81
C ASP A 235 -26.40 19.62 21.28
N TYR A 236 -27.08 20.48 20.51
CA TYR A 236 -27.15 20.42 19.06
C TYR A 236 -26.59 21.68 18.41
N LEU A 237 -25.98 21.49 17.24
CA LEU A 237 -25.43 22.50 16.36
C LEU A 237 -26.29 22.56 15.09
N THR A 238 -26.66 23.75 14.68
CA THR A 238 -27.39 24.03 13.43
C THR A 238 -26.43 24.38 12.30
N ALA A 239 -26.94 24.44 11.06
CA ALA A 239 -26.14 24.89 9.92
C ALA A 239 -25.59 26.32 10.09
N SER A 240 -26.34 27.21 10.75
CA SER A 240 -25.86 28.56 11.08
C SER A 240 -24.76 28.56 12.14
N ASP A 241 -24.82 27.64 13.12
CA ASP A 241 -23.76 27.48 14.11
C ASP A 241 -22.48 26.95 13.44
N PHE A 242 -22.61 26.00 12.52
CA PHE A 242 -21.49 25.52 11.70
C PHE A 242 -20.90 26.63 10.84
N GLU A 243 -21.72 27.42 10.16
CA GLU A 243 -21.24 28.58 9.41
C GLU A 243 -20.41 29.49 10.32
N ALA A 244 -20.95 29.91 11.48
CA ALA A 244 -20.24 30.76 12.43
C ALA A 244 -18.89 30.17 12.91
N ILE A 245 -18.82 28.85 13.12
CA ILE A 245 -17.57 28.16 13.49
C ILE A 245 -16.52 28.32 12.39
N PHE A 246 -16.89 28.22 11.12
CA PHE A 246 -15.94 28.27 10.01
C PHE A 246 -15.66 29.70 9.50
N THR A 247 -16.58 30.66 9.65
CA THR A 247 -16.33 32.07 9.29
C THR A 247 -15.39 32.76 10.28
N GLN A 248 -15.39 32.37 11.57
CA GLN A 248 -14.46 32.95 12.55
C GLN A 248 -13.06 32.34 12.51
N VAL A 249 -12.85 31.25 11.76
CA VAL A 249 -11.58 30.53 11.63
C VAL A 249 -10.71 31.08 10.48
N GLU A 250 -11.15 32.16 9.82
CA GLU A 250 -10.50 32.78 8.65
C GLU A 250 -8.98 33.07 8.82
N ASP A 251 -8.46 33.19 10.04
CA ASP A 251 -7.02 33.41 10.29
C ASP A 251 -6.17 32.15 10.58
N ARG A 252 -6.74 30.93 10.68
CA ARG A 252 -5.93 29.74 11.02
C ARG A 252 -6.35 28.44 10.33
N ARG A 253 -5.61 28.14 9.26
CA ARG A 253 -5.27 26.83 8.65
C ARG A 253 -6.42 26.07 7.97
N PRO A 254 -6.32 25.77 6.66
CA PRO A 254 -7.28 24.88 5.99
C PRO A 254 -7.12 23.43 6.48
N ILE A 255 -8.25 22.78 6.79
CA ILE A 255 -8.34 21.35 7.09
C ILE A 255 -8.15 20.59 5.78
N GLY A 256 -6.97 20.03 5.56
CA GLY A 256 -6.68 19.14 4.43
C GLY A 256 -6.96 17.69 4.80
N VAL A 257 -7.73 16.99 3.96
CA VAL A 257 -7.86 15.52 4.00
C VAL A 257 -7.02 14.99 2.85
N ASP A 258 -6.03 14.14 3.16
CA ASP A 258 -5.12 13.58 2.15
C ASP A 258 -5.71 12.27 1.60
N PHE A 259 -5.82 12.19 0.28
CA PHE A 259 -6.21 10.95 -0.40
C PHE A 259 -5.06 10.48 -1.27
N ARG A 260 -4.71 9.20 -1.14
CA ARG A 260 -3.57 8.59 -1.82
C ARG A 260 -3.79 8.61 -3.34
N GLY A 261 -3.10 9.52 -4.05
CA GLY A 261 -3.02 9.49 -5.51
C GLY A 261 -2.98 10.82 -6.26
N ALA A 262 -3.50 11.94 -5.72
CA ALA A 262 -3.18 13.30 -6.20
C ALA A 262 -2.82 14.25 -5.10
N LYS A 263 -1.76 15.02 -5.36
CA LYS A 263 -1.42 16.24 -4.63
C LYS A 263 -2.22 17.41 -5.18
N ILE A 264 -3.49 17.52 -4.83
CA ILE A 264 -4.29 18.70 -5.15
C ILE A 264 -3.77 19.86 -4.31
N LYS A 265 -3.12 20.83 -4.96
CA LYS A 265 -2.75 22.08 -4.31
C LYS A 265 -4.01 22.93 -4.16
N VAL A 266 -4.62 22.90 -2.99
CA VAL A 266 -5.42 24.03 -2.53
C VAL A 266 -4.40 25.12 -2.18
N ASN A 267 -4.34 26.14 -3.02
CA ASN A 267 -3.44 27.27 -2.84
C ASN A 267 -3.81 28.01 -1.56
N LEU A 268 -2.91 28.06 -0.58
CA LEU A 268 -2.76 29.17 0.35
C LEU A 268 -1.32 29.09 0.91
N GLU A 269 -0.58 30.17 0.72
CA GLU A 269 0.80 30.36 1.18
C GLU A 269 0.96 30.13 2.70
N GLU A 270 2.21 29.85 3.09
CA GLU A 270 2.73 29.70 4.46
C GLU A 270 2.48 28.35 5.16
N THR A 271 3.33 27.36 4.84
CA THR A 271 3.50 26.13 5.62
C THR A 271 4.96 25.91 6.00
N ALA A 272 5.42 26.64 7.02
CA ALA A 272 6.62 26.28 7.77
C ALA A 272 6.20 25.48 9.00
N SER A 273 5.80 24.21 8.82
CA SER A 273 5.75 23.12 9.84
C SER A 273 4.95 21.91 9.32
N LEU A 274 5.44 21.22 8.29
CA LEU A 274 4.89 19.93 7.81
C LEU A 274 5.99 19.00 7.28
N SER A 275 7.00 18.72 8.10
CA SER A 275 8.05 17.75 7.81
C SER A 275 7.84 16.46 8.64
N SER A 276 6.90 15.61 8.23
CA SER A 276 6.98 14.17 8.58
C SER A 276 6.24 13.22 7.64
N PHE A 277 5.45 13.72 6.68
CA PHE A 277 4.83 12.86 5.65
C PHE A 277 4.95 13.42 4.23
N ALA A 278 6.00 14.23 3.99
CA ALA A 278 6.42 14.54 2.64
C ALA A 278 7.27 13.37 2.11
N VAL A 279 6.73 12.62 1.14
CA VAL A 279 7.56 12.35 -0.04
C VAL A 279 7.96 13.72 -0.57
N SER A 280 9.23 14.04 -0.38
CA SER A 280 9.91 15.28 -0.70
C SER A 280 9.35 15.94 -1.96
N THR A 281 8.56 17.00 -1.82
CA THR A 281 8.27 17.90 -2.94
C THR A 281 8.48 19.33 -2.50
N LEU A 282 9.75 19.73 -2.44
CA LEU A 282 10.33 20.92 -3.07
C LEU A 282 11.79 21.06 -2.61
N SER A 283 12.64 20.14 -3.08
CA SER A 283 13.93 20.62 -3.56
C SER A 283 13.63 21.20 -4.93
N GLN A 284 13.81 22.50 -5.07
CA GLN A 284 13.76 23.22 -6.34
C GLN A 284 14.98 22.81 -7.16
N ASN A 285 15.02 21.56 -7.61
CA ASN A 285 15.97 21.10 -8.59
C ASN A 285 15.18 20.75 -9.84
N HIS A 286 15.49 21.49 -10.91
CA HIS A 286 15.09 21.23 -12.28
C HIS A 286 14.78 19.75 -12.54
N CYS A 287 13.56 19.46 -12.98
CA CYS A 287 13.17 18.14 -13.45
C CYS A 287 13.86 17.89 -14.80
N LEU A 288 15.16 17.65 -14.76
CA LEU A 288 15.85 17.03 -15.87
C LEU A 288 15.27 15.62 -16.07
N PRO A 289 15.23 15.11 -17.32
CA PRO A 289 14.69 13.79 -17.62
C PRO A 289 15.31 12.77 -16.67
N ARG A 290 14.47 11.86 -16.15
CA ARG A 290 14.83 10.81 -15.19
C ARG A 290 15.92 9.91 -15.79
N ASN A 291 17.16 10.35 -15.66
CA ASN A 291 18.32 9.63 -16.14
C ASN A 291 18.55 8.44 -15.20
N ILE A 292 18.85 7.28 -15.78
CA ILE A 292 19.18 6.03 -15.06
C ILE A 292 20.22 6.29 -13.96
N LEU A 293 21.17 7.19 -14.23
CA LEU A 293 22.19 7.68 -13.29
C LEU A 293 21.62 8.29 -11.99
N GLY A 294 20.54 9.05 -12.05
CA GLY A 294 19.93 9.66 -10.86
C GLY A 294 19.23 8.62 -9.98
N SER A 295 18.59 7.62 -10.60
CA SER A 295 17.99 6.50 -9.86
C SER A 295 19.06 5.61 -9.22
N ILE A 296 20.19 5.39 -9.92
CA ILE A 296 21.34 4.66 -9.37
C ILE A 296 21.97 5.45 -8.22
N ALA A 297 22.14 6.76 -8.35
CA ALA A 297 22.69 7.61 -7.29
C ALA A 297 21.81 7.57 -6.03
N ALA A 298 20.48 7.71 -6.18
CA ALA A 298 19.54 7.61 -5.07
C ALA A 298 19.54 6.22 -4.41
N PHE A 299 19.68 5.15 -5.22
CA PHE A 299 19.83 3.79 -4.71
C PHE A 299 21.14 3.63 -3.93
N CYS A 300 22.26 4.14 -4.46
CA CYS A 300 23.56 4.11 -3.79
C CYS A 300 23.56 4.91 -2.49
N GLU A 301 22.85 6.04 -2.43
CA GLU A 301 22.71 6.84 -1.22
C GLU A 301 21.88 6.10 -0.15
N THR A 302 20.75 5.51 -0.56
CA THR A 302 19.87 4.74 0.34
C THR A 302 20.56 3.50 0.90
N TYR A 303 21.35 2.80 0.10
CA TYR A 303 22.01 1.53 0.48
C TYR A 303 23.51 1.68 0.74
N ARG A 304 24.02 2.89 0.98
CA ARG A 304 25.46 3.19 1.10
C ARG A 304 26.19 2.26 2.07
N GLN A 305 25.64 2.08 3.27
CA GLN A 305 26.24 1.25 4.30
C GLN A 305 26.23 -0.25 3.93
N HIS A 306 25.15 -0.74 3.31
CA HIS A 306 25.06 -2.13 2.84
C HIS A 306 26.07 -2.42 1.72
N ILE A 307 26.22 -1.50 0.77
CA ILE A 307 27.19 -1.60 -0.32
C ILE A 307 28.61 -1.58 0.23
N ALA A 308 28.90 -0.72 1.21
CA ALA A 308 30.22 -0.63 1.83
C ALA A 308 30.64 -1.94 2.52
N ILE A 309 29.76 -2.55 3.32
CA ILE A 309 30.05 -3.84 3.98
C ILE A 309 30.24 -4.95 2.94
N LEU A 310 29.34 -5.03 1.95
CA LEU A 310 29.45 -6.04 0.90
C LEU A 310 30.78 -5.91 0.16
N PHE A 311 31.19 -4.68 -0.15
CA PHE A 311 32.46 -4.39 -0.79
C PHE A 311 33.66 -4.83 0.07
N ILE A 312 33.66 -4.49 1.36
CA ILE A 312 34.70 -4.93 2.31
C ILE A 312 34.77 -6.46 2.37
N PHE A 313 33.62 -7.13 2.49
CA PHE A 313 33.53 -8.59 2.52
C PHE A 313 34.07 -9.23 1.23
N CYS A 314 33.72 -8.68 0.06
CA CYS A 314 34.25 -9.13 -1.23
C CYS A 314 35.76 -8.90 -1.34
N CYS A 315 36.26 -7.75 -0.86
CA CYS A 315 37.69 -7.44 -0.88
C CYS A 315 38.49 -8.42 0.00
N ILE A 316 38.01 -8.72 1.21
CA ILE A 316 38.68 -9.70 2.09
C ILE A 316 38.71 -11.08 1.44
N ASN A 317 37.60 -11.52 0.85
CA ASN A 317 37.56 -12.79 0.12
C ASN A 317 38.51 -12.81 -1.08
N LEU A 318 38.59 -11.71 -1.83
CA LEU A 318 39.51 -11.58 -2.96
C LEU A 318 40.97 -11.58 -2.51
N ILE A 319 41.28 -10.92 -1.40
CA ILE A 319 42.64 -10.90 -0.82
C ILE A 319 43.05 -12.31 -0.38
N ILE A 320 42.20 -13.03 0.35
CA ILE A 320 42.48 -14.41 0.77
C ILE A 320 42.63 -15.34 -0.45
N PHE A 321 41.76 -15.18 -1.44
CA PHE A 321 41.86 -15.93 -2.69
C PHE A 321 43.18 -15.63 -3.41
N MET A 322 43.54 -14.35 -3.58
CA MET A 322 44.73 -13.92 -4.30
C MET A 322 46.02 -14.28 -3.56
N GLU A 323 46.07 -14.16 -2.23
CA GLU A 323 47.20 -14.57 -1.40
C GLU A 323 47.50 -16.06 -1.60
N ARG A 324 46.48 -16.91 -1.48
CA ARG A 324 46.61 -18.36 -1.69
C ARG A 324 46.89 -18.70 -3.15
N PHE A 325 46.22 -18.04 -4.08
CA PHE A 325 46.47 -18.24 -5.51
C PHE A 325 47.91 -17.89 -5.88
N TRP A 326 48.44 -16.78 -5.37
CA TRP A 326 49.82 -16.35 -5.61
C TRP A 326 50.83 -17.32 -5.00
N HIS A 327 50.63 -17.73 -3.75
CA HIS A 327 51.50 -18.68 -3.06
C HIS A 327 51.58 -20.04 -3.79
N TYR A 328 50.45 -20.58 -4.24
CA TYR A 328 50.40 -21.85 -4.97
C TYR A 328 50.86 -21.75 -6.43
N ARG A 329 50.81 -20.55 -7.02
CA ARG A 329 51.23 -20.30 -8.40
C ARG A 329 52.71 -19.96 -8.52
N TYR A 330 53.26 -19.16 -7.61
CA TYR A 330 54.61 -18.58 -7.73
C TYR A 330 55.61 -19.07 -6.67
N GLU A 331 55.22 -19.25 -5.41
CA GLU A 331 56.18 -19.55 -4.32
C GLU A 331 56.43 -21.05 -4.08
N THR A 332 55.42 -21.91 -4.28
CA THR A 332 55.59 -23.35 -4.08
C THR A 332 56.18 -24.02 -5.33
N GLU A 333 57.50 -24.20 -5.32
CA GLU A 333 58.30 -24.86 -6.37
C GLU A 333 58.39 -26.39 -6.14
N HIS A 334 57.26 -27.10 -6.15
CA HIS A 334 57.28 -28.57 -6.27
C HIS A 334 56.83 -28.97 -7.68
N ARG A 335 57.84 -29.25 -8.51
CA ARG A 335 57.79 -29.35 -9.98
C ARG A 335 56.88 -30.46 -10.56
N ASP A 336 56.30 -31.33 -9.76
CA ASP A 336 55.59 -32.52 -10.26
C ASP A 336 54.06 -32.38 -10.33
N LEU A 337 53.40 -31.73 -9.36
CA LEU A 337 51.93 -31.57 -9.39
C LEU A 337 51.44 -30.51 -10.39
N ARG A 338 52.27 -29.49 -10.68
CA ARG A 338 51.91 -28.39 -11.58
C ARG A 338 51.86 -28.85 -13.05
N ARG A 339 52.66 -29.85 -13.43
CA ARG A 339 52.75 -30.38 -14.80
C ARG A 339 51.52 -31.20 -15.20
N VAL A 340 50.78 -31.75 -14.23
CA VAL A 340 49.61 -32.62 -14.45
C VAL A 340 48.27 -31.88 -14.27
N MET A 341 48.16 -30.88 -13.39
CA MET A 341 46.88 -30.17 -13.09
C MET A 341 46.87 -28.66 -13.39
N GLY A 342 47.97 -28.07 -13.88
CA GLY A 342 48.01 -26.67 -14.33
C GLY A 342 47.59 -25.64 -13.27
N ALA A 343 46.91 -24.57 -13.70
CA ALA A 343 46.42 -23.50 -12.81
C ALA A 343 45.28 -23.94 -11.88
N GLY A 344 44.69 -25.12 -12.11
CA GLY A 344 43.51 -25.61 -11.38
C GLY A 344 43.76 -25.76 -9.88
N ILE A 345 44.92 -26.28 -9.47
CA ILE A 345 45.24 -26.46 -8.03
C ILE A 345 45.27 -25.11 -7.29
N ALA A 346 45.87 -24.09 -7.90
CA ALA A 346 45.95 -22.76 -7.28
C ALA A 346 44.56 -22.13 -7.13
N ILE A 347 43.68 -22.31 -8.13
CA ILE A 347 42.29 -21.84 -8.08
C ILE A 347 41.51 -22.59 -6.99
N THR A 348 41.59 -23.92 -6.94
CA THR A 348 40.87 -24.73 -5.94
C THR A 348 41.34 -24.40 -4.52
N ARG A 349 42.65 -24.20 -4.30
CA ARG A 349 43.19 -23.85 -2.99
C ARG A 349 42.82 -22.42 -2.57
N GLY A 350 42.83 -21.47 -3.50
CA GLY A 350 42.34 -20.11 -3.26
C GLY A 350 40.86 -20.09 -2.91
N ALA A 351 40.04 -20.81 -3.68
CA ALA A 351 38.60 -20.92 -3.44
C ALA A 351 38.29 -21.60 -2.10
N ALA A 352 39.02 -22.66 -1.74
CA ALA A 352 38.87 -23.32 -0.43
C ALA A 352 39.20 -22.39 0.75
N GLY A 353 40.21 -21.53 0.60
CA GLY A 353 40.57 -20.50 1.58
C GLY A 353 39.47 -19.46 1.76
N ALA A 354 38.95 -18.91 0.66
CA ALA A 354 37.84 -17.96 0.69
C ALA A 354 36.55 -18.59 1.28
N LEU A 355 36.23 -19.83 0.91
CA LEU A 355 35.07 -20.55 1.46
C LEU A 355 35.18 -20.80 2.97
N SER A 356 36.37 -21.10 3.47
CA SER A 356 36.60 -21.30 4.91
C SER A 356 36.37 -20.01 5.69
N PHE A 357 36.81 -18.86 5.15
CA PHE A 357 36.51 -17.55 5.71
C PHE A 357 35.01 -17.24 5.67
N CYS A 358 34.34 -17.48 4.54
CA CYS A 358 32.90 -17.33 4.42
C CYS A 358 32.16 -18.11 5.51
N MET A 359 32.50 -19.40 5.71
CA MET A 359 31.86 -20.23 6.74
C MET A 359 32.05 -19.71 8.17
N ALA A 360 33.21 -19.10 8.47
CA ALA A 360 33.42 -18.47 9.77
C ALA A 360 32.54 -17.21 9.96
N VAL A 361 32.43 -16.38 8.91
CA VAL A 361 31.61 -15.15 8.95
C VAL A 361 30.10 -15.46 8.99
N VAL A 362 29.64 -16.55 8.36
CA VAL A 362 28.25 -17.02 8.45
C VAL A 362 27.80 -17.12 9.90
N LEU A 363 28.59 -17.78 10.74
CA LEU A 363 28.22 -18.02 12.14
C LEU A 363 28.09 -16.70 12.90
N LEU A 364 29.01 -15.76 12.67
CA LEU A 364 28.95 -14.41 13.24
C LEU A 364 27.66 -13.67 12.86
N THR A 365 27.15 -13.84 11.64
CA THR A 365 25.89 -13.18 11.19
C THR A 365 24.63 -13.74 11.87
N VAL A 366 24.72 -14.89 12.53
CA VAL A 366 23.59 -15.56 13.22
C VAL A 366 23.67 -15.42 14.75
N CYS A 367 24.83 -15.02 15.29
CA CYS A 367 25.05 -14.79 16.71
C CYS A 367 24.34 -13.53 17.23
N ARG A 368 23.03 -13.63 17.52
CA ARG A 368 22.19 -12.52 17.98
C ARG A 368 22.76 -11.75 19.17
N ASN A 369 23.28 -12.43 20.18
CA ASN A 369 23.83 -11.78 21.39
C ASN A 369 25.08 -10.95 21.11
N VAL A 370 25.92 -11.39 20.16
CA VAL A 370 27.12 -10.66 19.75
C VAL A 370 26.74 -9.45 18.89
N ILE A 371 25.75 -9.62 18.00
CA ILE A 371 25.23 -8.54 17.14
C ILE A 371 24.59 -7.43 17.98
N THR A 372 23.80 -7.77 19.01
CA THR A 372 23.19 -6.78 19.90
C THR A 372 24.25 -6.00 20.70
N LEU A 373 25.31 -6.68 21.14
CA LEU A 373 26.40 -6.04 21.89
C LEU A 373 27.25 -5.13 20.98
N LEU A 374 27.53 -5.56 19.74
CA LEU A 374 28.23 -4.75 18.73
C LEU A 374 27.41 -3.54 18.26
N ARG A 375 26.08 -3.64 18.29
CA ARG A 375 25.17 -2.54 17.92
C ARG A 375 25.35 -1.31 18.81
N GLU A 376 25.63 -1.51 20.10
CA GLU A 376 25.80 -0.43 21.07
C GLU A 376 27.19 0.24 21.00
N THR A 377 28.10 -0.32 20.22
CA THR A 377 29.44 0.25 19.97
C THR A 377 29.39 1.24 18.80
N PRO A 378 30.42 2.10 18.60
CA PRO A 378 30.50 2.98 17.43
C PRO A 378 30.49 2.23 16.08
N LEU A 379 30.67 0.90 16.08
CA LEU A 379 30.51 0.07 14.89
C LEU A 379 29.06 0.03 14.39
N GLY A 380 28.06 0.31 15.24
CA GLY A 380 26.65 0.36 14.85
C GLY A 380 26.30 1.48 13.87
N GLU A 381 27.10 2.56 13.85
CA GLU A 381 26.92 3.68 12.92
C GLU A 381 27.50 3.37 11.52
N PHE A 382 28.50 2.48 11.47
CA PHE A 382 29.13 2.04 10.22
C PHE A 382 28.49 0.77 9.65
N ILE A 383 28.01 -0.12 10.51
CA ILE A 383 27.51 -1.45 10.14
C ILE A 383 26.00 -1.57 10.43
N PRO A 384 25.13 -1.69 9.40
CA PRO A 384 23.70 -2.00 9.55
C PRO A 384 23.46 -3.43 10.07
N PHE A 385 23.67 -3.62 11.36
CA PHE A 385 23.43 -4.87 12.08
C PHE A 385 21.96 -5.35 11.99
N ASP A 386 21.01 -4.44 11.77
CA ASP A 386 19.57 -4.72 11.61
C ASP A 386 19.26 -5.55 10.34
N SER A 387 20.17 -5.57 9.36
CA SER A 387 20.04 -6.39 8.15
C SER A 387 20.98 -7.60 8.10
N SER A 388 21.51 -8.04 9.24
CA SER A 388 22.39 -9.21 9.36
C SER A 388 21.80 -10.48 8.71
N ILE A 389 20.48 -10.70 8.84
CA ILE A 389 19.77 -11.84 8.21
C ILE A 389 19.68 -11.68 6.69
N THR A 390 19.46 -10.47 6.19
CA THR A 390 19.44 -10.18 4.75
C THR A 390 20.84 -10.36 4.17
N PHE A 391 21.87 -9.89 4.86
CA PHE A 391 23.27 -10.13 4.51
C PHE A 391 23.62 -11.62 4.51
N HIS A 392 23.13 -12.38 5.50
CA HIS A 392 23.29 -13.82 5.53
C HIS A 392 22.69 -14.51 4.30
N LYS A 393 21.44 -14.14 3.94
CA LYS A 393 20.77 -14.67 2.74
C LYS A 393 21.49 -14.28 1.45
N VAL A 394 21.89 -13.01 1.29
CA VAL A 394 22.52 -12.53 0.06
C VAL A 394 23.96 -13.02 -0.07
N GLY A 395 24.74 -12.90 0.99
CA GLY A 395 26.17 -13.19 1.00
C GLY A 395 26.50 -14.68 0.97
N PHE A 396 25.63 -15.56 1.47
CA PHE A 396 25.95 -16.99 1.53
C PHE A 396 25.08 -17.85 0.63
N LEU A 397 23.77 -17.58 0.50
CA LEU A 397 22.93 -18.39 -0.39
C LEU A 397 23.30 -18.22 -1.87
N LYS A 398 23.76 -17.03 -2.28
CA LYS A 398 24.13 -16.74 -3.68
C LYS A 398 25.60 -16.95 -4.02
N ILE A 399 26.48 -17.05 -3.02
CA ILE A 399 27.92 -17.27 -3.22
C ILE A 399 28.25 -18.77 -3.11
N LEU A 400 27.49 -19.51 -2.31
CA LEU A 400 27.69 -20.95 -2.11
C LEU A 400 26.96 -21.82 -3.15
N HIS A 401 26.03 -21.23 -3.90
CA HIS A 401 25.25 -21.85 -4.97
C HIS A 401 25.67 -21.26 -6.31
#